data_AF-J4G3T4-F1
#
_entry.id   AF-J4G3T4-F1
#
_cell.length_a   1.000
_cell.length_b   1.000
_cell.length_c   1.000
_cell.angle_alpha   90.00
_cell.angle_beta   90.00
_cell.angle_gamma   90.00
#
_symmetry.space_group_name_H-M   'P 1'
#
loop_
_entity.id
_entity.type
_entity.pdbx_description
1 polymer ?
#
loop_
_entity_poly.entity_id
_entity_poly.type
_entity_poly.pdbx_seq_one_letter_code
_entity_poly.pdbx_strand_id
1 'polypeptide(L)'
;MNDVAWLLHSNGALDLKLCSDIPLTAKGIATCSTVFATGTQEPTSAASQSKALNMANKVTGEQPVNRRSLQIDHIITSKNSTGAVDGVNITYNDGANSVFLTQQCARVLVYPSEVVNSYKYEDIALLGAQFWLLVLSFMAIVFGSIPQILAVLSTRLLATAWSAYSIWFTIYHKDTFYRLVVAPGTSCAFNLFPTFFQIRIALGIADLVLNTTALAFTGYLGRHLIQVFGAFTFQRVGPPSHVVCIYRLFLALWVFLQLSVYFLITPIGLWITWLLNGSALGQITREATLYQALFIATVATLPLWVILGWHAVRREHKLLMVVFLLLCATYIACWLAMFRAHVYRWIFLQWTFFSCLTGVSFVVLIGTGVLGVLCWTKFGRGLGEFLRIEAALADADFSPALFSNKMEAGSEKQDLSRFSSMCSEPSSKITSRKDDSWDPFQVDQSPVIVISVQKDVSVLPR
;
A
#
# COMPACT_ATOMS: atom_id res chain seq x y z
N MET A 1 9.13 31.30 -1.51
CA MET A 1 9.85 30.87 -2.73
C MET A 1 9.01 29.76 -3.34
N ASN A 2 8.68 29.85 -4.63
CA ASN A 2 7.82 28.88 -5.31
C ASN A 2 8.64 27.88 -6.13
N ASP A 3 9.87 27.61 -5.70
CA ASP A 3 10.80 26.79 -6.45
C ASP A 3 10.73 25.35 -5.97
N VAL A 4 10.87 24.42 -6.91
CA VAL A 4 10.94 22.98 -6.68
C VAL A 4 12.40 22.55 -6.68
N ALA A 5 12.80 21.76 -5.69
CA ALA A 5 14.15 21.22 -5.67
C ALA A 5 14.29 19.99 -6.58
N TRP A 6 15.34 19.99 -7.40
CA TRP A 6 15.72 18.87 -8.25
C TRP A 6 17.17 18.48 -7.99
N LEU A 7 17.36 17.29 -7.40
CA LEU A 7 18.67 16.74 -7.13
C LEU A 7 19.05 15.70 -8.19
N LEU A 8 20.12 15.96 -8.93
CA LEU A 8 20.70 15.01 -9.88
C LEU A 8 21.93 14.33 -9.27
N HIS A 9 22.04 13.03 -9.52
CA HIS A 9 23.23 12.24 -9.21
C HIS A 9 23.90 11.85 -10.52
N SER A 10 25.14 12.28 -10.73
CA SER A 10 25.92 11.92 -11.92
C SER A 10 27.35 11.54 -11.51
N ASN A 11 27.73 10.26 -11.69
CA ASN A 11 29.07 9.75 -11.38
C ASN A 11 29.61 10.10 -9.97
N GLY A 12 28.72 10.13 -8.96
CA GLY A 12 29.07 10.51 -7.59
C GLY A 12 29.10 12.02 -7.33
N ALA A 13 28.96 12.86 -8.36
CA ALA A 13 28.70 14.28 -8.22
C ALA A 13 27.22 14.56 -7.97
N LEU A 14 26.96 15.52 -7.09
CA LEU A 14 25.63 16.01 -6.74
C LEU A 14 25.44 17.39 -7.36
N ASP A 15 24.36 17.55 -8.13
CA ASP A 15 23.92 18.83 -8.72
C ASP A 15 22.49 19.11 -8.24
N LEU A 16 22.34 20.11 -7.39
CA LEU A 16 21.07 20.58 -6.87
C LEU A 16 20.65 21.83 -7.64
N LYS A 17 19.51 21.72 -8.30
CA LYS A 17 18.87 22.82 -9.02
C LYS A 17 17.58 23.22 -8.33
N LEU A 18 17.28 24.52 -8.34
CA LEU A 18 15.97 25.05 -7.98
C LEU A 18 15.30 25.53 -9.25
N CYS A 19 14.11 25.01 -9.53
CA CYS A 19 13.36 25.30 -10.74
C CYS A 19 12.01 25.93 -10.38
N SER A 20 11.65 27.02 -11.06
CA SER A 20 10.33 27.65 -10.86
C SER A 20 9.20 26.92 -11.61
N ASP A 21 9.54 25.89 -12.39
CA ASP A 21 8.60 25.01 -13.10
C ASP A 21 9.14 23.57 -13.06
N ILE A 22 8.32 22.59 -13.48
CA ILE A 22 8.60 21.16 -13.31
C ILE A 22 9.69 20.72 -14.30
N PRO A 23 10.82 20.16 -13.84
CA PRO A 23 11.98 19.85 -14.68
C PRO A 23 11.82 18.60 -15.57
N LEU A 24 10.57 18.20 -15.84
CA LEU A 24 10.23 17.17 -16.83
C LEU A 24 9.94 17.76 -18.22
N THR A 25 9.73 19.07 -18.30
CA THR A 25 9.47 19.78 -19.56
C THR A 25 10.71 20.56 -19.98
N ALA A 26 10.90 20.74 -21.29
CA ALA A 26 12.01 21.55 -21.81
C ALA A 26 11.99 22.97 -21.22
N LYS A 27 10.79 23.53 -21.02
CA LYS A 27 10.59 24.83 -20.36
C LYS A 27 11.02 24.81 -18.90
N GLY A 28 10.68 23.76 -18.15
CA GLY A 28 11.06 23.62 -16.75
C GLY A 28 12.56 23.47 -16.53
N ILE A 29 13.27 22.78 -17.43
CA ILE A 29 14.74 22.69 -17.36
C ILE A 29 15.38 24.07 -17.56
N ALA A 30 14.81 24.91 -18.43
CA ALA A 30 15.33 26.26 -18.69
C ALA A 30 15.09 27.25 -17.53
N THR A 31 14.14 26.98 -16.63
CA THR A 31 13.90 27.79 -15.42
C THR A 31 14.73 27.33 -14.22
N CYS A 32 15.50 26.25 -14.36
CA CYS A 32 16.33 25.74 -13.29
C CYS A 32 17.61 26.57 -13.12
N SER A 33 17.89 26.95 -11.88
CA SER A 33 19.17 27.54 -11.47
C SER A 33 19.95 26.56 -10.61
N THR A 34 21.23 26.34 -10.93
CA THR A 34 22.11 25.51 -10.10
C THR A 34 22.43 26.25 -8.81
N VAL A 35 22.06 25.64 -7.68
CA VAL A 35 22.33 26.16 -6.35
C VAL A 35 23.53 25.46 -5.72
N PHE A 36 23.77 24.21 -6.07
CA PHE A 36 24.93 23.48 -5.60
C PHE A 36 25.40 22.50 -6.66
N ALA A 37 26.69 22.49 -6.96
CA ALA A 37 27.31 21.52 -7.84
C ALA A 37 28.64 21.07 -7.24
N THR A 38 28.84 19.76 -7.18
CA THR A 38 30.07 19.17 -6.65
C THR A 38 31.22 19.45 -7.63
N GLY A 39 32.29 20.09 -7.16
CA GLY A 39 33.54 20.28 -7.93
C GLY A 39 33.67 21.58 -8.74
N THR A 40 32.65 22.44 -8.79
CA THR A 40 32.70 23.73 -9.51
C THR A 40 32.92 24.94 -8.62
N GLN A 41 33.07 24.78 -7.31
CA GLN A 41 33.40 25.91 -6.44
C GLN A 41 34.89 26.23 -6.54
N GLU A 42 35.22 27.24 -7.34
CA GLU A 42 36.41 28.05 -7.06
C GLU A 42 36.24 28.62 -5.65
N PRO A 43 37.26 28.49 -4.78
CA PRO A 43 37.19 28.95 -3.39
C PRO A 43 37.04 30.47 -3.37
N THR A 44 35.79 30.95 -3.42
CA THR A 44 35.50 32.37 -3.26
C THR A 44 35.83 32.70 -1.82
N SER A 45 36.74 33.65 -1.63
CA SER A 45 37.64 33.80 -0.48
C SER A 45 36.99 34.27 0.82
N ALA A 46 35.71 33.97 1.03
CA ALA A 46 35.00 34.21 2.28
C ALA A 46 35.13 32.99 3.20
N ALA A 47 36.37 32.64 3.56
CA ALA A 47 36.64 31.77 4.70
C ALA A 47 36.34 32.55 5.99
N SER A 48 35.05 32.76 6.27
CA SER A 48 34.59 33.10 7.61
C SER A 48 35.00 31.95 8.52
N GLN A 49 35.88 32.25 9.49
CA GLN A 49 36.44 31.32 10.46
C GLN A 49 35.33 30.63 11.29
N SER A 50 34.70 29.60 10.74
CA SER A 50 33.96 28.65 11.54
C SER A 50 34.98 27.78 12.27
N LYS A 51 35.25 28.15 13.54
CA LYS A 51 35.94 27.30 14.50
C LYS A 51 35.29 25.92 14.42
N ALA A 52 36.01 24.94 13.85
CA ALA A 52 35.58 23.56 13.82
C ALA A 52 35.33 23.13 15.27
N LEU A 53 34.06 23.07 15.66
CA LEU A 53 33.63 22.61 16.95
C LEU A 53 34.01 21.13 17.01
N ASN A 54 35.10 20.83 17.73
CA ASN A 54 35.54 19.48 18.05
C ASN A 54 34.44 18.77 18.84
N MET A 55 33.43 18.25 18.14
CA MET A 55 32.29 17.52 18.68
C MET A 55 32.66 16.04 18.83
N ALA A 56 33.70 15.79 19.61
CA ALA A 56 34.12 14.46 20.05
C ALA A 56 33.87 14.28 21.57
N ASN A 57 32.88 14.98 22.12
CA ASN A 57 32.49 14.78 23.51
C ASN A 57 31.61 13.54 23.64
N LYS A 58 32.25 12.51 24.18
CA LYS A 58 31.74 11.25 24.72
C LYS A 58 30.44 11.47 25.52
N VAL A 59 29.31 11.13 24.91
CA VAL A 59 27.99 11.13 25.56
C VAL A 59 27.89 9.88 26.44
N THR A 60 28.39 9.97 27.66
CA THR A 60 28.13 9.03 28.75
C THR A 60 27.46 9.80 29.88
N GLY A 61 26.14 9.91 29.80
CA GLY A 61 25.34 10.56 30.83
C GLY A 61 23.88 10.59 30.41
N GLU A 62 23.03 9.84 31.13
CA GLU A 62 21.58 9.86 31.02
C GLU A 62 21.07 11.28 31.32
N GLN A 63 20.96 12.12 30.30
CA GLN A 63 20.24 13.37 30.42
C GLN A 63 18.75 13.16 30.12
N PRO A 64 17.86 13.81 30.89
CA PRO A 64 16.42 13.72 30.71
C PRO A 64 16.03 14.15 29.29
N VAL A 65 14.95 13.54 28.78
CA VAL A 65 14.42 13.71 27.42
C VAL A 65 13.85 15.13 27.23
N ASN A 66 14.68 16.17 27.27
CA ASN A 66 14.28 17.53 26.95
C ASN A 66 14.29 17.72 25.42
N ARG A 67 13.34 18.49 24.86
CA ARG A 67 13.08 18.59 23.40
C ARG A 67 14.37 18.66 22.57
N ARG A 68 14.63 17.61 21.78
CA ARG A 68 15.93 17.22 21.19
C ARG A 68 16.25 17.79 19.80
N SER A 69 15.52 18.81 19.35
CA SER A 69 15.84 19.58 18.15
C SER A 69 16.74 20.77 18.52
N LEU A 70 17.56 21.25 17.58
CA LEU A 70 18.30 22.52 17.74
C LEU A 70 17.30 23.59 18.21
N GLN A 71 17.44 24.07 19.44
CA GLN A 71 16.57 25.12 19.97
C GLN A 71 17.05 26.44 19.38
N ILE A 72 16.29 26.92 18.40
CA ILE A 72 16.53 28.22 17.77
C ILE A 72 15.87 29.26 18.65
N ASP A 73 16.67 30.14 19.23
CA ASP A 73 16.17 31.18 20.13
C ASP A 73 15.66 32.37 19.30
N HIS A 74 16.50 32.83 18.36
CA HIS A 74 16.20 33.97 17.50
C HIS A 74 16.73 33.78 16.08
N ILE A 75 15.98 34.33 15.13
CA ILE A 75 16.28 34.35 13.70
C ILE A 75 16.34 35.82 13.30
N ILE A 76 17.54 36.34 13.06
CA ILE A 76 17.73 37.76 12.70
C ILE A 76 18.22 37.83 11.26
N THR A 77 17.50 38.55 10.41
CA THR A 77 17.93 38.80 9.02
C THR A 77 19.14 39.73 9.03
N SER A 78 20.25 39.32 8.41
CA SER A 78 21.38 40.20 8.15
C SER A 78 21.17 40.89 6.81
N LYS A 79 21.32 42.21 6.80
CA LYS A 79 21.24 43.02 5.58
C LYS A 79 22.64 43.46 5.19
N ASN A 80 22.95 43.41 3.89
CA ASN A 80 24.18 44.00 3.36
C ASN A 80 24.09 45.54 3.43
N SER A 81 25.22 46.22 3.20
CA SER A 81 25.36 47.66 3.02
C SER A 81 24.31 48.30 2.09
N THR A 82 23.81 47.56 1.09
CA THR A 82 22.76 48.00 0.14
C THR A 82 21.33 47.87 0.69
N GLY A 83 21.15 47.34 1.90
CA GLY A 83 19.84 47.03 2.49
C GLY A 83 19.19 45.73 2.02
N ALA A 84 19.81 45.01 1.07
CA ALA A 84 19.37 43.69 0.63
C ALA A 84 19.64 42.62 1.70
N VAL A 85 18.78 41.59 1.79
CA VAL A 85 18.96 40.47 2.74
C VAL A 85 20.09 39.58 2.25
N ASP A 86 21.20 39.56 2.98
CA ASP A 86 22.41 38.78 2.67
C ASP A 86 22.34 37.36 3.23
N GLY A 87 21.66 37.23 4.37
CA GLY A 87 21.50 35.96 5.06
C GLY A 87 20.75 36.11 6.36
N VAL A 88 20.88 35.09 7.20
CA VAL A 88 20.17 35.00 8.48
C VAL A 88 21.15 34.56 9.54
N ASN A 89 21.26 35.31 10.63
CA ASN A 89 22.00 34.87 11.81
C ASN A 89 21.06 34.11 12.73
N ILE A 90 21.41 32.85 13.00
CA ILE A 90 20.64 31.96 13.88
C ILE A 90 21.41 31.84 15.19
N THR A 91 20.79 32.23 16.30
CA THR A 91 21.31 31.97 17.65
C THR A 91 20.66 30.70 18.21
N TYR A 92 21.47 29.83 18.81
CA TYR A 92 21.02 28.56 19.38
C TYR A 92 21.75 28.24 20.68
N ASN A 93 21.17 27.32 21.46
CA ASN A 93 21.59 26.95 22.82
C ASN A 93 21.55 28.16 23.78
N ASP A 94 20.36 28.73 23.98
CA ASP A 94 20.13 29.87 24.88
C ASP A 94 21.01 31.09 24.54
N GLY A 95 21.23 31.33 23.24
CA GLY A 95 22.06 32.42 22.72
C GLY A 95 23.58 32.19 22.82
N ALA A 96 24.04 31.04 23.31
CA ALA A 96 25.47 30.77 23.50
C ALA A 96 26.24 30.67 22.17
N ASN A 97 25.59 30.25 21.10
CA ASN A 97 26.21 30.09 19.79
C ASN A 97 25.40 30.82 18.72
N SER A 98 26.10 31.36 17.72
CA SER A 98 25.46 31.97 16.55
C SER A 98 26.11 31.49 15.27
N VAL A 99 25.30 31.22 14.25
CA VAL A 99 25.76 30.80 12.93
C VAL A 99 25.05 31.64 11.87
N PHE A 100 25.85 32.24 10.99
CA PHE A 100 25.36 33.00 9.87
C PHE A 100 25.09 32.08 8.67
N LEU A 101 23.83 31.96 8.27
CA LEU A 101 23.41 31.24 7.07
C LEU A 101 23.31 32.22 5.90
N THR A 102 24.14 32.02 4.88
CA THR A 102 24.10 32.78 3.64
C THR A 102 22.79 32.51 2.87
N GLN A 103 22.39 33.44 1.99
CA GLN A 103 21.26 33.23 1.08
C GLN A 103 21.39 31.92 0.27
N GLN A 104 22.61 31.57 -0.15
CA GLN A 104 22.87 30.33 -0.89
C GLN A 104 22.61 29.10 -0.02
N CYS A 105 23.05 29.12 1.24
CA CYS A 105 22.75 28.05 2.19
C CYS A 105 21.22 27.88 2.35
N ALA A 106 20.48 28.98 2.55
CA ALA A 106 19.02 28.93 2.67
C ALA A 106 18.34 28.31 1.44
N ARG A 107 18.85 28.55 0.22
CA ARG A 107 18.36 27.93 -1.01
C ARG A 107 18.64 26.42 -1.05
N VAL A 108 19.82 25.97 -0.60
CA VAL A 108 20.13 24.53 -0.49
C VAL A 108 19.16 23.83 0.48
N LEU A 109 18.73 24.51 1.55
CA LEU A 109 17.82 23.98 2.56
C LEU A 109 16.37 23.74 2.09
N VAL A 110 16.00 24.21 0.90
CA VAL A 110 14.68 23.90 0.30
C VAL A 110 14.53 22.40 0.11
N TYR A 111 15.53 21.71 -0.44
CA TYR A 111 15.49 20.25 -0.64
C TYR A 111 15.30 19.45 0.67
N PRO A 112 16.11 19.66 1.72
CA PRO A 112 15.87 19.09 3.04
C PRO A 112 14.46 19.31 3.58
N SER A 113 13.91 20.51 3.42
CA SER A 113 12.58 20.84 3.92
C SER A 113 11.48 20.03 3.23
N GLU A 114 11.59 19.81 1.91
CA GLU A 114 10.67 18.98 1.14
C GLU A 114 10.74 17.51 1.57
N VAL A 115 11.95 16.98 1.75
CA VAL A 115 12.16 15.60 2.21
C VAL A 115 11.61 15.39 3.64
N VAL A 116 11.87 16.31 4.56
CA VAL A 116 11.36 16.23 5.94
C VAL A 116 9.83 16.32 5.97
N ASN A 117 9.23 17.19 5.15
CA ASN A 117 7.78 17.26 5.01
C ASN A 117 7.20 15.95 4.44
N SER A 118 7.92 15.29 3.52
CA SER A 118 7.50 14.00 2.97
C SER A 118 7.46 12.90 4.02
N TYR A 119 8.45 12.85 4.94
CA TYR A 119 8.44 11.90 6.07
C TYR A 119 7.24 12.09 7.00
N LYS A 120 6.82 13.34 7.25
CA LYS A 120 5.64 13.62 8.07
C LYS A 120 4.37 12.99 7.47
N TYR A 121 4.18 13.11 6.15
CA TYR A 121 3.01 12.55 5.49
C TYR A 121 3.08 11.02 5.41
N GLU A 122 4.27 10.45 5.24
CA GLU A 122 4.50 9.01 5.34
C GLU A 122 4.09 8.48 6.72
N ASP A 123 4.51 9.13 7.81
CA ASP A 123 4.17 8.72 9.18
C ASP A 123 2.66 8.77 9.43
N ILE A 124 1.97 9.81 8.93
CA ILE A 124 0.52 9.92 9.05
C ILE A 124 -0.18 8.78 8.29
N ALA A 125 0.29 8.44 7.08
CA ALA A 125 -0.27 7.34 6.31
C ALA A 125 -0.05 6.00 7.00
N LEU A 126 1.15 5.75 7.54
CA LEU A 126 1.47 4.52 8.29
C LEU A 126 0.64 4.41 9.57
N LEU A 127 0.43 5.50 10.29
CA LEU A 127 -0.48 5.54 11.44
C LEU A 127 -1.91 5.19 11.02
N GLY A 128 -2.38 5.75 9.90
CA GLY A 128 -3.65 5.39 9.28
C GLY A 128 -3.73 3.90 8.91
N ALA A 129 -2.61 3.31 8.45
CA ALA A 129 -2.53 1.87 8.15
C ALA A 129 -2.75 1.02 9.41
N GLN A 130 -2.14 1.41 10.54
CA GLN A 130 -2.31 0.69 11.80
C GLN A 130 -3.76 0.77 12.31
N PHE A 131 -4.39 1.94 12.19
CA PHE A 131 -5.80 2.09 12.52
C PHE A 131 -6.70 1.23 11.60
N TRP A 132 -6.44 1.23 10.30
CA TRP A 132 -7.15 0.39 9.34
C TRP A 132 -6.98 -1.11 9.64
N LEU A 133 -5.76 -1.55 9.96
CA LEU A 133 -5.49 -2.92 10.37
C LEU A 133 -6.22 -3.32 11.65
N LEU A 134 -6.36 -2.40 12.61
CA LEU A 134 -7.15 -2.62 13.82
C LEU A 134 -8.63 -2.86 13.48
N VAL A 135 -9.20 -2.03 12.61
CA VAL A 135 -10.60 -2.19 12.13
C VAL A 135 -10.78 -3.53 11.41
N LEU A 136 -9.88 -3.89 10.48
CA LEU A 136 -9.95 -5.17 9.79
C LEU A 136 -9.81 -6.37 10.75
N SER A 137 -8.93 -6.28 11.74
CA SER A 137 -8.73 -7.34 12.73
C SER A 137 -9.96 -7.52 13.62
N PHE A 138 -10.57 -6.41 14.06
CA PHE A 138 -11.82 -6.43 14.83
C PHE A 138 -12.94 -7.08 14.02
N MET A 139 -13.15 -6.65 12.77
CA MET A 139 -14.15 -7.23 11.88
C MET A 139 -13.88 -8.71 11.58
N ALA A 140 -12.61 -9.12 11.46
CA ALA A 140 -12.23 -10.52 11.26
C ALA A 140 -12.67 -11.41 12.43
N ILE A 141 -12.55 -10.92 13.67
CA ILE A 141 -12.95 -11.64 14.89
C ILE A 141 -14.47 -11.70 15.00
N VAL A 142 -15.16 -10.56 14.85
CA VAL A 142 -16.63 -10.47 14.99
C VAL A 142 -17.35 -11.34 13.96
N PHE A 143 -16.85 -11.37 12.72
CA PHE A 143 -17.47 -12.13 11.64
C PHE A 143 -16.83 -13.49 11.37
N GLY A 144 -15.78 -13.87 12.12
CA GLY A 144 -15.05 -15.13 11.90
C GLY A 144 -14.55 -15.31 10.46
N SER A 145 -14.11 -14.22 9.81
CA SER A 145 -14.00 -14.20 8.35
C SER A 145 -12.57 -14.37 7.84
N ILE A 146 -12.32 -15.51 7.17
CA ILE A 146 -11.04 -15.90 6.54
C ILE A 146 -10.42 -14.80 5.65
N PRO A 147 -11.15 -14.18 4.71
CA PRO A 147 -10.54 -13.21 3.81
C PRO A 147 -10.09 -11.92 4.51
N GLN A 148 -10.73 -11.50 5.62
CA GLN A 148 -10.21 -10.39 6.43
C GLN A 148 -8.87 -10.75 7.06
N ILE A 149 -8.73 -12.00 7.56
CA ILE A 149 -7.45 -12.48 8.12
C ILE A 149 -6.35 -12.46 7.06
N LEU A 150 -6.64 -12.92 5.83
CA LEU A 150 -5.69 -12.88 4.72
C LEU A 150 -5.33 -11.45 4.30
N ALA A 151 -6.29 -10.51 4.31
CA ALA A 151 -6.03 -9.10 4.05
C ALA A 151 -5.13 -8.47 5.12
N VAL A 152 -5.38 -8.76 6.40
CA VAL A 152 -4.53 -8.31 7.52
C VAL A 152 -3.12 -8.87 7.36
N LEU A 153 -2.98 -10.18 7.07
CA LEU A 153 -1.68 -10.81 6.86
C LEU A 153 -0.90 -10.18 5.69
N SER A 154 -1.57 -9.95 4.56
CA SER A 154 -0.98 -9.32 3.37
C SER A 154 -0.52 -7.90 3.66
N THR A 155 -1.34 -7.12 4.37
CA THR A 155 -1.00 -5.74 4.76
C THR A 155 0.16 -5.70 5.76
N ARG A 156 0.23 -6.65 6.71
CA ARG A 156 1.36 -6.77 7.64
C ARG A 156 2.66 -7.11 6.92
N LEU A 157 2.61 -7.95 5.89
CA LEU A 157 3.77 -8.28 5.07
C LEU A 157 4.26 -7.04 4.31
N LEU A 158 3.36 -6.29 3.68
CA LEU A 158 3.67 -5.03 2.99
C LEU A 158 4.24 -3.98 3.96
N ALA A 159 3.66 -3.83 5.16
CA ALA A 159 4.14 -2.90 6.18
C ALA A 159 5.55 -3.27 6.68
N THR A 160 5.82 -4.55 6.90
CA THR A 160 7.14 -5.04 7.30
C THR A 160 8.19 -4.79 6.21
N ALA A 161 7.84 -5.08 4.95
CA ALA A 161 8.72 -4.81 3.81
C ALA A 161 9.01 -3.32 3.65
N TRP A 162 7.99 -2.46 3.81
CA TRP A 162 8.16 -1.01 3.78
C TRP A 162 9.05 -0.50 4.91
N SER A 163 8.84 -0.97 6.14
CA SER A 163 9.64 -0.58 7.31
C SER A 163 11.13 -0.93 7.14
N ALA A 164 11.44 -2.08 6.56
CA ALA A 164 12.82 -2.43 6.21
C ALA A 164 13.41 -1.49 5.14
N TYR A 165 12.62 -1.20 4.09
CA TYR A 165 13.03 -0.29 3.02
C TYR A 165 13.24 1.15 3.51
N SER A 166 12.39 1.64 4.41
CA SER A 166 12.45 3.02 4.91
C SER A 166 13.71 3.30 5.73
N ILE A 167 14.24 2.29 6.47
CA ILE A 167 15.53 2.39 7.16
C ILE A 167 16.67 2.61 6.15
N TRP A 168 16.73 1.77 5.10
CA TRP A 168 17.72 1.91 4.05
C TRP A 168 17.64 3.28 3.36
N PHE A 169 16.41 3.69 3.01
CA PHE A 169 16.15 4.97 2.37
C PHE A 169 16.54 6.16 3.26
N THR A 170 16.33 6.07 4.58
CA THR A 170 16.73 7.10 5.55
C THR A 170 18.25 7.22 5.64
N ILE A 171 18.98 6.09 5.61
CA ILE A 171 20.46 6.10 5.61
C ILE A 171 20.98 6.77 4.34
N TYR A 172 20.39 6.45 3.19
CA TYR A 172 20.74 7.09 1.91
C TYR A 172 20.53 8.62 1.98
N HIS A 173 19.38 9.08 2.47
CA HIS A 173 19.13 10.53 2.64
C HIS A 173 20.10 11.18 3.62
N LYS A 174 20.48 10.50 4.70
CA LYS A 174 21.46 11.02 5.66
C LYS A 174 22.81 11.30 4.97
N ASP A 175 23.31 10.40 4.14
CA ASP A 175 24.56 10.60 3.39
C ASP A 175 24.44 11.75 2.38
N THR A 176 23.34 11.78 1.62
CA THR A 176 23.05 12.87 0.69
C THR A 176 23.02 14.23 1.40
N PHE A 177 22.34 14.34 2.54
CA PHE A 177 22.28 15.57 3.32
C PHE A 177 23.64 15.98 3.87
N TYR A 178 24.42 15.01 4.35
CA TYR A 178 25.76 15.27 4.82
C TYR A 178 26.62 15.91 3.72
N ARG A 179 26.57 15.36 2.51
CA ARG A 179 27.31 15.88 1.35
C ARG A 179 26.81 17.24 0.86
N LEU A 180 25.50 17.51 0.93
CA LEU A 180 24.91 18.77 0.47
C LEU A 180 25.11 19.94 1.46
N VAL A 181 25.00 19.67 2.76
CA VAL A 181 24.84 20.73 3.78
C VAL A 181 26.00 20.78 4.77
N VAL A 182 26.57 19.62 5.13
CA VAL A 182 27.50 19.50 6.25
C VAL A 182 28.96 19.41 5.80
N ALA A 183 29.22 18.85 4.62
CA ALA A 183 30.57 18.65 4.11
C ALA A 183 31.35 19.97 4.02
N PRO A 184 32.68 19.94 4.31
CA PRO A 184 33.52 21.12 4.18
C PRO A 184 33.54 21.60 2.71
N GLY A 185 33.50 22.92 2.52
CA GLY A 185 33.39 23.52 1.18
C GLY A 185 31.95 23.64 0.65
N THR A 186 30.93 23.30 1.44
CA THR A 186 29.54 23.66 1.13
C THR A 186 29.21 25.06 1.65
N SER A 187 28.23 25.74 1.06
CA SER A 187 27.83 27.10 1.48
C SER A 187 27.24 27.18 2.89
N CYS A 188 26.84 26.03 3.46
CA CYS A 188 26.32 25.94 4.83
C CYS A 188 27.39 25.52 5.83
N ALA A 189 28.18 24.47 5.52
CA ALA A 189 29.22 23.87 6.38
C ALA A 189 28.81 23.71 7.86
N PHE A 190 27.51 23.49 8.11
CA PHE A 190 26.91 23.46 9.45
C PHE A 190 25.84 22.38 9.52
N ASN A 191 25.87 21.58 10.59
CA ASN A 191 24.93 20.49 10.77
C ASN A 191 23.64 20.98 11.46
N LEU A 192 22.61 21.27 10.66
CA LEU A 192 21.28 21.66 11.13
C LEU A 192 20.46 20.49 11.71
N PHE A 193 20.85 19.25 11.40
CA PHE A 193 20.08 18.04 11.72
C PHE A 193 20.90 16.99 12.48
N PRO A 194 21.61 17.36 13.58
CA PRO A 194 22.59 16.47 14.20
C PRO A 194 21.97 15.19 14.78
N THR A 195 20.80 15.31 15.41
CA THR A 195 20.10 14.21 16.09
C THR A 195 18.96 13.61 15.26
N PHE A 196 18.45 14.34 14.26
CA PHE A 196 17.24 13.97 13.52
C PHE A 196 17.34 12.58 12.88
N PHE A 197 18.37 12.33 12.07
CA PHE A 197 18.53 11.05 11.37
C PHE A 197 18.82 9.90 12.33
N GLN A 198 19.54 10.15 13.43
CA GLN A 198 19.81 9.11 14.43
C GLN A 198 18.51 8.66 15.10
N ILE A 199 17.66 9.62 15.49
CA ILE A 199 16.35 9.34 16.09
C ILE A 199 15.44 8.64 15.06
N ARG A 200 15.38 9.14 13.82
CA ARG A 200 14.55 8.54 12.76
C ARG A 200 14.95 7.09 12.47
N ILE A 201 16.25 6.79 12.38
CA ILE A 201 16.75 5.43 12.19
C ILE A 201 16.38 4.55 13.39
N ALA A 202 16.55 5.05 14.63
CA ALA A 202 16.18 4.30 15.83
C ALA A 202 14.67 3.99 15.87
N LEU A 203 13.81 4.95 15.51
CA LEU A 203 12.37 4.76 15.40
C LEU A 203 12.01 3.78 14.26
N GLY A 204 12.71 3.85 13.12
CA GLY A 204 12.53 2.90 12.02
C GLY A 204 12.88 1.47 12.42
N ILE A 205 13.96 1.27 13.18
CA ILE A 205 14.33 -0.05 13.72
C ILE A 205 13.24 -0.55 14.69
N ALA A 206 12.75 0.30 15.58
CA ALA A 206 11.67 -0.07 16.50
C ALA A 206 10.38 -0.45 15.74
N ASP A 207 10.01 0.31 14.72
CA ASP A 207 8.86 0.01 13.86
C ASP A 207 9.04 -1.32 13.10
N LEU A 208 10.25 -1.62 12.60
CA LEU A 208 10.53 -2.89 11.93
C LEU A 208 10.37 -4.07 12.89
N VAL A 209 10.86 -3.95 14.13
CA VAL A 209 10.70 -4.99 15.16
C VAL A 209 9.22 -5.19 15.50
N LEU A 210 8.46 -4.11 15.68
CA LEU A 210 7.01 -4.18 15.95
C LEU A 210 6.24 -4.80 14.78
N ASN A 211 6.54 -4.42 13.53
CA ASN A 211 5.87 -5.02 12.36
C ASN A 211 6.26 -6.50 12.18
N THR A 212 7.51 -6.87 12.41
CA THR A 212 7.98 -8.26 12.30
C THR A 212 7.33 -9.15 13.36
N THR A 213 7.28 -8.69 14.61
CA THR A 213 6.61 -9.42 15.71
C THR A 213 5.11 -9.53 15.48
N ALA A 214 4.46 -8.44 15.06
CA ALA A 214 3.04 -8.45 14.69
C ALA A 214 2.76 -9.39 13.51
N LEU A 215 3.63 -9.44 12.49
CA LEU A 215 3.52 -10.34 11.36
C LEU A 215 3.65 -11.81 11.80
N ALA A 216 4.63 -12.12 12.64
CA ALA A 216 4.81 -13.47 13.17
C ALA A 216 3.58 -13.94 13.96
N PHE A 217 3.07 -13.09 14.86
CA PHE A 217 1.88 -13.39 15.66
C PHE A 217 0.62 -13.53 14.80
N THR A 218 0.40 -12.60 13.87
CA THR A 218 -0.72 -12.63 12.92
C THR A 218 -0.64 -13.85 12.01
N GLY A 219 0.56 -14.22 11.55
CA GLY A 219 0.78 -15.41 10.73
C GLY A 219 0.49 -16.70 11.49
N TYR A 220 0.93 -16.79 12.76
CA TYR A 220 0.66 -17.93 13.62
C TYR A 220 -0.83 -18.09 13.93
N LEU A 221 -1.46 -17.04 14.46
CA LEU A 221 -2.89 -17.06 14.77
C LEU A 221 -3.74 -17.20 13.51
N GLY A 222 -3.37 -16.52 12.42
CA GLY A 222 -4.05 -16.59 11.14
C GLY A 222 -4.04 -18.01 10.58
N ARG A 223 -2.90 -18.72 10.65
CA ARG A 223 -2.82 -20.12 10.24
C ARG A 223 -3.77 -21.00 11.07
N HIS A 224 -3.79 -20.83 12.39
CA HIS A 224 -4.67 -21.60 13.27
C HIS A 224 -6.15 -21.32 12.99
N LEU A 225 -6.53 -20.04 12.85
CA LEU A 225 -7.89 -19.64 12.53
C LEU A 225 -8.34 -20.17 11.16
N ILE A 226 -7.48 -20.10 10.15
CA ILE A 226 -7.79 -20.65 8.81
C ILE A 226 -8.01 -22.17 8.89
N GLN A 227 -7.23 -22.90 9.69
CA GLN A 227 -7.42 -24.34 9.86
C GLN A 227 -8.76 -24.66 10.55
N VAL A 228 -9.07 -23.96 11.64
CA VAL A 228 -10.30 -24.18 12.41
C VAL A 228 -11.54 -23.81 11.57
N PHE A 229 -11.54 -22.63 10.95
CA PHE A 229 -12.65 -22.21 10.10
C PHE A 229 -12.77 -23.06 8.84
N GLY A 230 -11.64 -23.47 8.24
CA GLY A 230 -11.64 -24.40 7.13
C GLY A 230 -12.30 -25.73 7.49
N ALA A 231 -11.98 -26.30 8.66
CA ALA A 231 -12.62 -27.51 9.14
C ALA A 231 -14.14 -27.32 9.33
N PHE A 232 -14.58 -26.24 9.96
CA PHE A 232 -16.00 -25.96 10.16
C PHE A 232 -16.78 -25.73 8.85
N THR A 233 -16.21 -25.00 7.90
CA THR A 233 -16.85 -24.72 6.62
C THR A 233 -17.01 -25.99 5.77
N PHE A 234 -16.03 -26.89 5.76
CA PHE A 234 -16.10 -28.11 4.94
C PHE A 234 -16.80 -29.30 5.60
N GLN A 235 -16.85 -29.36 6.94
CA GLN A 235 -17.50 -30.47 7.64
C GLN A 235 -19.03 -30.43 7.58
N ARG A 236 -19.63 -29.24 7.41
CA ARG A 236 -21.10 -29.09 7.42
C ARG A 236 -21.77 -29.54 6.13
N VAL A 237 -21.12 -29.34 5.00
CA VAL A 237 -21.69 -29.59 3.67
C VAL A 237 -20.51 -30.03 2.84
N GLY A 238 -20.30 -31.33 2.59
CA GLY A 238 -19.18 -31.79 1.75
C GLY A 238 -19.38 -31.27 0.33
N PRO A 239 -18.82 -30.10 -0.06
CA PRO A 239 -19.25 -29.43 -1.26
C PRO A 239 -18.59 -30.13 -2.44
N PRO A 240 -19.27 -30.20 -3.60
CA PRO A 240 -18.60 -30.68 -4.79
C PRO A 240 -17.40 -29.76 -5.11
N SER A 241 -16.29 -30.34 -5.55
CA SER A 241 -14.99 -29.67 -5.72
C SER A 241 -15.03 -28.39 -6.55
N HIS A 242 -15.93 -28.32 -7.54
CA HIS A 242 -16.11 -27.15 -8.38
C HIS A 242 -16.64 -25.93 -7.60
N VAL A 243 -17.52 -26.12 -6.61
CA VAL A 243 -18.04 -25.03 -5.76
C VAL A 243 -16.93 -24.48 -4.87
N VAL A 244 -16.06 -25.35 -4.35
CA VAL A 244 -14.91 -24.96 -3.53
C VAL A 244 -13.96 -24.03 -4.31
N CYS A 245 -13.73 -24.31 -5.60
CA CYS A 245 -12.89 -23.45 -6.45
C CYS A 245 -13.51 -22.04 -6.60
N ILE A 246 -14.82 -21.95 -6.85
CA ILE A 246 -15.54 -20.66 -6.99
C ILE A 246 -15.54 -19.88 -5.67
N TYR A 247 -15.79 -20.58 -4.55
CA TYR A 247 -15.75 -19.97 -3.22
C TYR A 247 -14.39 -19.35 -2.92
N ARG A 248 -13.28 -20.04 -3.26
CA ARG A 248 -11.92 -19.49 -3.09
C ARG A 248 -11.66 -18.24 -3.95
N LEU A 249 -12.16 -18.21 -5.19
CA LEU A 249 -12.08 -17.01 -6.03
C LEU A 249 -12.85 -15.84 -5.42
N PHE A 250 -14.04 -16.10 -4.87
CA PHE A 250 -14.81 -15.10 -4.13
C PHE A 250 -14.05 -14.58 -2.90
N LEU A 251 -13.46 -15.47 -2.09
CA LEU A 251 -12.65 -15.07 -0.94
C LEU A 251 -11.44 -14.21 -1.37
N ALA A 252 -10.74 -14.61 -2.43
CA ALA A 252 -9.62 -13.84 -2.97
C ALA A 252 -10.08 -12.46 -3.44
N LEU A 253 -11.18 -12.37 -4.19
CA LEU A 253 -11.75 -11.10 -4.62
C LEU A 253 -12.09 -10.20 -3.43
N TRP A 254 -12.63 -10.76 -2.34
CA TRP A 254 -12.91 -10.00 -1.13
C TRP A 254 -11.65 -9.48 -0.43
N VAL A 255 -10.57 -10.27 -0.38
CA VAL A 255 -9.26 -9.81 0.12
C VAL A 255 -8.81 -8.58 -0.68
N PHE A 256 -8.83 -8.67 -2.01
CA PHE A 256 -8.41 -7.57 -2.89
C PHE A 256 -9.31 -6.34 -2.73
N LEU A 257 -10.63 -6.51 -2.57
CA LEU A 257 -11.54 -5.41 -2.28
C LEU A 257 -11.22 -4.72 -0.95
N GLN A 258 -10.94 -5.46 0.12
CA GLN A 258 -10.56 -4.88 1.41
C GLN A 258 -9.21 -4.13 1.33
N LEU A 259 -8.22 -4.70 0.65
CA LEU A 259 -6.94 -4.04 0.41
C LEU A 259 -7.12 -2.75 -0.42
N SER A 260 -7.99 -2.79 -1.43
CA SER A 260 -8.20 -1.66 -2.34
C SER A 260 -8.71 -0.41 -1.62
N VAL A 261 -9.53 -0.54 -0.56
CA VAL A 261 -10.05 0.61 0.19
C VAL A 261 -8.90 1.45 0.73
N TYR A 262 -7.97 0.84 1.46
CA TYR A 262 -6.84 1.56 2.04
C TYR A 262 -5.84 2.00 0.97
N PHE A 263 -5.47 1.11 0.06
CA PHE A 263 -4.44 1.41 -0.95
C PHE A 263 -4.91 2.36 -2.05
N LEU A 264 -6.21 2.57 -2.28
CA LEU A 264 -6.70 3.64 -3.17
C LEU A 264 -6.83 4.97 -2.43
N ILE A 265 -7.41 4.97 -1.22
CA ILE A 265 -7.67 6.20 -0.47
C ILE A 265 -6.37 6.87 -0.03
N THR A 266 -5.39 6.11 0.45
CA THR A 266 -4.13 6.65 0.99
C THR A 266 -3.33 7.47 -0.02
N PRO A 267 -2.95 6.95 -1.21
CA PRO A 267 -2.26 7.77 -2.21
C PRO A 267 -3.11 8.95 -2.70
N ILE A 268 -4.44 8.82 -2.81
CA ILE A 268 -5.31 9.97 -3.11
C ILE A 268 -5.18 11.05 -2.03
N GLY A 269 -5.23 10.66 -0.75
CA GLY A 269 -5.06 11.57 0.37
C GLY A 269 -3.69 12.25 0.42
N LEU A 270 -2.62 11.49 0.16
CA LEU A 270 -1.25 12.02 0.06
C LEU A 270 -1.13 13.03 -1.08
N TRP A 271 -1.70 12.70 -2.25
CA TRP A 271 -1.72 13.58 -3.40
C TRP A 271 -2.46 14.88 -3.13
N ILE A 272 -3.68 14.81 -2.57
CA ILE A 272 -4.47 16.00 -2.22
C ILE A 272 -3.73 16.87 -1.19
N THR A 273 -3.18 16.24 -0.16
CA THR A 273 -2.45 16.96 0.89
C THR A 273 -1.26 17.70 0.31
N TRP A 274 -0.55 17.08 -0.63
CA TRP A 274 0.56 17.73 -1.32
C TRP A 274 0.09 18.85 -2.25
N LEU A 275 -1.01 18.66 -2.97
CA LEU A 275 -1.58 19.67 -3.87
C LEU A 275 -2.09 20.91 -3.12
N LEU A 276 -2.67 20.72 -1.93
CA LEU A 276 -3.20 21.80 -1.10
C LEU A 276 -2.12 22.52 -0.28
N ASN A 277 -1.17 21.77 0.31
CA ASN A 277 -0.13 22.35 1.17
C ASN A 277 1.11 22.80 0.38
N GLY A 278 1.31 22.28 -0.83
CA GLY A 278 2.36 22.70 -1.75
C GLY A 278 1.98 24.00 -2.46
N SER A 279 2.01 25.11 -1.73
CA SER A 279 1.60 26.45 -2.21
C SER A 279 2.28 26.89 -3.52
N ALA A 280 3.46 26.36 -3.83
CA ALA A 280 4.16 26.59 -5.10
C ALA A 280 3.51 25.88 -6.30
N LEU A 281 3.09 24.62 -6.12
CA LEU A 281 2.64 23.76 -7.22
C LEU A 281 1.15 23.89 -7.52
N GLY A 282 0.35 24.26 -6.51
CA GLY A 282 -1.07 24.56 -6.71
C GLY A 282 -1.30 25.68 -7.74
N GLN A 283 -0.41 26.69 -7.76
CA GLN A 283 -0.50 27.80 -8.73
C GLN A 283 -0.05 27.42 -10.14
N ILE A 284 0.86 26.46 -10.27
CA ILE A 284 1.40 26.00 -11.57
C ILE A 284 0.40 25.09 -12.29
N THR A 285 -0.47 24.40 -11.54
CA THR A 285 -1.38 23.40 -12.11
C THR A 285 -2.68 24.05 -12.59
N ARG A 286 -2.78 24.36 -13.89
CA ARG A 286 -3.96 24.97 -14.52
C ARG A 286 -5.26 24.15 -14.36
N GLU A 287 -5.14 22.84 -14.13
CA GLU A 287 -6.27 21.89 -14.03
C GLU A 287 -6.50 21.34 -12.61
N ALA A 288 -6.03 22.04 -11.56
CA ALA A 288 -6.15 21.57 -10.18
C ALA A 288 -7.59 21.20 -9.77
N THR A 289 -8.59 21.96 -10.24
CA THR A 289 -10.01 21.71 -9.95
C THR A 289 -10.52 20.39 -10.54
N LEU A 290 -10.05 20.02 -11.74
CA LEU A 290 -10.44 18.76 -12.38
C LEU A 290 -9.93 17.57 -11.57
N TYR A 291 -8.65 17.61 -11.16
CA TYR A 291 -8.06 16.55 -10.35
C TYR A 291 -8.77 16.43 -8.99
N GLN A 292 -9.02 17.55 -8.32
CA GLN A 292 -9.75 17.56 -7.05
C GLN A 292 -11.14 16.95 -7.19
N ALA A 293 -11.90 17.32 -8.23
CA ALA A 293 -13.22 16.77 -8.50
C ALA A 293 -13.17 15.25 -8.76
N LEU A 294 -12.21 14.78 -9.57
CA LEU A 294 -12.01 13.36 -9.85
C LEU A 294 -11.69 12.56 -8.58
N PHE A 295 -10.89 13.11 -7.67
CA PHE A 295 -10.59 12.43 -6.41
C PHE A 295 -11.78 12.38 -5.45
N ILE A 296 -12.51 13.49 -5.29
CA ILE A 296 -13.72 13.52 -4.47
C ILE A 296 -14.74 12.51 -5.03
N ALA A 297 -14.93 12.48 -6.35
CA ALA A 297 -15.79 11.51 -7.00
C ALA A 297 -15.32 10.08 -6.72
N THR A 298 -14.02 9.79 -6.86
CA THR A 298 -13.45 8.45 -6.59
C THR A 298 -13.68 8.02 -5.15
N VAL A 299 -13.42 8.89 -4.16
CA VAL A 299 -13.65 8.59 -2.74
C VAL A 299 -15.14 8.35 -2.45
N ALA A 300 -16.04 9.12 -3.07
CA ALA A 300 -17.48 8.95 -2.90
C ALA A 300 -18.01 7.67 -3.55
N THR A 301 -17.49 7.29 -4.72
CA THR A 301 -17.93 6.09 -5.45
C THR A 301 -17.27 4.80 -4.97
N LEU A 302 -16.17 4.88 -4.21
CA LEU A 302 -15.42 3.71 -3.75
C LEU A 302 -16.24 2.81 -2.79
N PRO A 303 -16.94 3.32 -1.75
CA PRO A 303 -17.83 2.50 -0.93
C PRO A 303 -18.92 1.82 -1.75
N LEU A 304 -19.54 2.55 -2.70
CA LEU A 304 -20.54 1.99 -3.60
C LEU A 304 -19.94 0.84 -4.43
N TRP A 305 -18.75 1.04 -4.97
CA TRP A 305 -18.04 0.01 -5.75
C TRP A 305 -17.74 -1.25 -4.93
N VAL A 306 -17.32 -1.11 -3.67
CA VAL A 306 -17.09 -2.27 -2.76
C VAL A 306 -18.39 -3.02 -2.47
N ILE A 307 -19.48 -2.28 -2.16
CA ILE A 307 -20.80 -2.86 -1.90
C ILE A 307 -21.32 -3.60 -3.14
N LEU A 308 -21.16 -3.00 -4.33
CA LEU A 308 -21.53 -3.62 -5.60
C LEU A 308 -20.76 -4.91 -5.85
N GLY A 309 -19.43 -4.90 -5.66
CA GLY A 309 -18.60 -6.11 -5.81
C GLY A 309 -19.02 -7.23 -4.87
N TRP A 310 -19.27 -6.90 -3.59
CA TRP A 310 -19.77 -7.86 -2.59
C TRP A 310 -21.12 -8.46 -2.99
N HIS A 311 -22.11 -7.62 -3.30
CA HIS A 311 -23.45 -8.09 -3.64
C HIS A 311 -23.49 -8.82 -4.98
N ALA A 312 -22.75 -8.35 -5.98
CA ALA A 312 -22.70 -8.95 -7.31
C ALA A 312 -22.23 -10.41 -7.25
N VAL A 313 -21.15 -10.68 -6.49
CA VAL A 313 -20.59 -12.03 -6.41
C VAL A 313 -21.44 -12.91 -5.51
N ARG A 314 -21.88 -12.41 -4.35
CA ARG A 314 -22.67 -13.19 -3.39
C ARG A 314 -24.03 -13.62 -3.95
N ARG A 315 -24.67 -12.78 -4.77
CA ARG A 315 -25.98 -13.09 -5.40
C ARG A 315 -25.87 -13.57 -6.84
N GLU A 316 -24.66 -13.78 -7.37
CA GLU A 316 -24.41 -14.06 -8.80
C GLU A 316 -25.14 -13.10 -9.76
N HIS A 317 -25.33 -11.84 -9.37
CA HIS A 317 -26.16 -10.90 -10.11
C HIS A 317 -25.39 -10.27 -11.28
N LYS A 318 -25.56 -10.82 -12.49
CA LYS A 318 -24.83 -10.43 -13.72
C LYS A 318 -24.80 -8.92 -13.96
N LEU A 319 -25.93 -8.23 -13.81
CA LEU A 319 -26.00 -6.78 -14.04
C LEU A 319 -25.14 -5.99 -13.04
N LEU A 320 -25.14 -6.38 -11.75
CA LEU A 320 -24.34 -5.67 -10.74
C LEU A 320 -22.84 -5.93 -10.98
N MET A 321 -22.49 -7.13 -11.45
CA MET A 321 -21.11 -7.46 -11.82
C MET A 321 -20.64 -6.63 -13.02
N VAL A 322 -21.48 -6.41 -14.03
CA VAL A 322 -21.15 -5.52 -15.16
C VAL A 322 -20.90 -4.09 -14.66
N VAL A 323 -21.78 -3.54 -13.82
CA VAL A 323 -21.58 -2.19 -13.23
C VAL A 323 -20.28 -2.13 -12.41
N PHE A 324 -20.02 -3.15 -11.60
CA PHE A 324 -18.79 -3.26 -10.80
C PHE A 324 -17.52 -3.27 -11.67
N LEU A 325 -17.51 -4.06 -12.75
CA LEU A 325 -16.39 -4.13 -13.68
C LEU A 325 -16.21 -2.84 -14.48
N LEU A 326 -17.30 -2.17 -14.88
CA LEU A 326 -17.25 -0.87 -15.55
C LEU A 326 -16.66 0.22 -14.64
N LEU A 327 -17.06 0.25 -13.37
CA LEU A 327 -16.46 1.16 -12.38
C LEU A 327 -14.98 0.84 -12.15
N CYS A 328 -14.61 -0.44 -12.06
CA CYS A 328 -13.22 -0.86 -11.94
C CYS A 328 -12.38 -0.40 -13.15
N ALA A 329 -12.88 -0.60 -14.37
CA ALA A 329 -12.23 -0.14 -15.60
C ALA A 329 -12.11 1.39 -15.64
N THR A 330 -13.13 2.11 -15.16
CA THR A 330 -13.11 3.57 -15.03
C THR A 330 -12.02 4.03 -14.06
N TYR A 331 -11.88 3.39 -12.90
CA TYR A 331 -10.79 3.68 -11.98
C TYR A 331 -9.42 3.43 -12.61
N ILE A 332 -9.22 2.29 -13.28
CA ILE A 332 -7.96 1.99 -13.99
C ILE A 332 -7.66 3.08 -15.03
N ALA A 333 -8.65 3.48 -15.82
CA ALA A 333 -8.51 4.54 -16.82
C ALA A 333 -8.17 5.90 -16.18
N CYS A 334 -8.83 6.28 -15.09
CA CYS A 334 -8.53 7.50 -14.34
C CYS A 334 -7.10 7.49 -13.79
N TRP A 335 -6.65 6.37 -13.19
CA TRP A 335 -5.28 6.22 -12.70
C TRP A 335 -4.26 6.32 -13.84
N LEU A 336 -4.51 5.68 -14.98
CA LEU A 336 -3.63 5.80 -16.16
C LEU A 336 -3.61 7.23 -16.72
N ALA A 337 -4.75 7.93 -16.70
CA ALA A 337 -4.85 9.32 -17.14
C ALA A 337 -4.03 10.26 -16.24
N MET A 338 -3.95 10.01 -14.93
CA MET A 338 -3.11 10.79 -14.01
C MET A 338 -1.64 10.81 -14.42
N PHE A 339 -1.12 9.70 -14.97
CA PHE A 339 0.26 9.64 -15.48
C PHE A 339 0.50 10.51 -16.72
N ARG A 340 -0.53 11.08 -17.36
CA ARG A 340 -0.31 12.10 -18.41
C ARG A 340 0.10 13.44 -17.82
N ALA A 341 -0.25 13.72 -16.56
CA ALA A 341 0.10 14.96 -15.91
C ALA A 341 1.59 14.98 -15.54
N HIS A 342 2.32 16.01 -15.98
CA HIS A 342 3.74 16.18 -15.66
C HIS A 342 3.97 16.30 -14.14
N VAL A 343 3.09 17.01 -13.42
CA VAL A 343 3.13 17.13 -11.96
C VAL A 343 3.05 15.76 -11.30
N TYR A 344 2.13 14.91 -11.76
CA TYR A 344 1.91 13.60 -11.17
C TYR A 344 3.13 12.69 -11.34
N ARG A 345 3.67 12.64 -12.56
CA ARG A 345 4.91 11.92 -12.85
C ARG A 345 6.08 12.42 -12.03
N TRP A 346 6.17 13.73 -11.82
CA TRP A 346 7.23 14.34 -11.02
C TRP A 346 7.20 13.85 -9.57
N ILE A 347 6.03 13.94 -8.89
CA ILE A 347 5.90 13.42 -7.53
C ILE A 347 6.15 11.93 -7.50
N PHE A 348 5.62 11.19 -8.46
CA PHE A 348 5.82 9.75 -8.56
C PHE A 348 7.31 9.37 -8.70
N LEU A 349 8.16 10.22 -9.26
CA LEU A 349 9.61 9.96 -9.32
C LEU A 349 10.32 10.42 -8.05
N GLN A 350 9.90 11.53 -7.46
CA GLN A 350 10.59 12.15 -6.34
C GLN A 350 10.24 11.52 -4.99
N TRP A 351 8.99 11.11 -4.80
CA TRP A 351 8.48 10.63 -3.51
C TRP A 351 8.22 9.12 -3.53
N THR A 352 9.26 8.34 -3.20
CA THR A 352 9.24 6.87 -3.32
C THR A 352 8.09 6.18 -2.58
N PHE A 353 7.73 6.64 -1.38
CA PHE A 353 6.60 6.08 -0.63
C PHE A 353 5.28 6.20 -1.39
N PHE A 354 5.02 7.38 -1.93
CA PHE A 354 3.84 7.63 -2.75
C PHE A 354 3.83 6.75 -4.01
N SER A 355 4.99 6.55 -4.65
CA SER A 355 5.15 5.68 -5.82
C SER A 355 4.86 4.22 -5.49
N CYS A 356 5.41 3.70 -4.39
CA CYS A 356 5.17 2.34 -3.94
C CYS A 356 3.69 2.11 -3.60
N LEU A 357 3.07 3.02 -2.85
CA LEU A 357 1.64 2.95 -2.54
C LEU A 357 0.78 2.97 -3.80
N THR A 358 1.07 3.88 -4.73
CA THR A 358 0.36 3.96 -6.02
C THR A 358 0.54 2.66 -6.83
N GLY A 359 1.76 2.12 -6.87
CA GLY A 359 2.04 0.86 -7.57
C GLY A 359 1.27 -0.32 -6.99
N VAL A 360 1.27 -0.47 -5.66
CA VAL A 360 0.47 -1.51 -4.96
C VAL A 360 -1.02 -1.31 -5.22
N SER A 361 -1.50 -0.07 -5.14
CA SER A 361 -2.89 0.29 -5.44
C SER A 361 -3.31 -0.16 -6.84
N PHE A 362 -2.46 0.10 -7.84
CA PHE A 362 -2.71 -0.28 -9.22
C PHE A 362 -2.72 -1.80 -9.41
N VAL A 363 -1.79 -2.54 -8.78
CA VAL A 363 -1.76 -4.01 -8.79
C VAL A 363 -3.01 -4.60 -8.14
N VAL A 364 -3.42 -4.07 -6.99
CA VAL A 364 -4.64 -4.51 -6.29
C VAL A 364 -5.88 -4.22 -7.13
N LEU A 365 -5.95 -3.07 -7.79
CA LEU A 365 -7.08 -2.70 -8.64
C LEU A 365 -7.19 -3.61 -9.88
N ILE A 366 -6.07 -3.88 -10.57
CA ILE A 366 -6.03 -4.84 -11.70
C ILE A 366 -6.41 -6.25 -11.22
N GLY A 367 -5.83 -6.70 -10.11
CA GLY A 367 -6.14 -8.02 -9.54
C GLY A 367 -7.62 -8.15 -9.19
N THR A 368 -8.23 -7.09 -8.67
CA THR A 368 -9.68 -7.02 -8.40
C THR A 368 -10.49 -7.17 -9.69
N GLY A 369 -10.12 -6.47 -10.76
CA GLY A 369 -10.76 -6.57 -12.07
C GLY A 369 -10.66 -7.97 -12.67
N VAL A 370 -9.46 -8.57 -12.66
CA VAL A 370 -9.23 -9.94 -13.17
C VAL A 370 -10.03 -10.96 -12.38
N LEU A 371 -9.98 -10.92 -11.04
CA LEU A 371 -10.76 -11.82 -10.19
C LEU A 371 -12.27 -11.62 -10.37
N GLY A 372 -12.72 -10.38 -10.58
CA GLY A 372 -14.12 -10.08 -10.91
C GLY A 372 -14.57 -10.73 -12.22
N VAL A 373 -13.76 -10.66 -13.28
CA VAL A 373 -14.02 -11.33 -14.56
C VAL A 373 -14.02 -12.85 -14.37
N LEU A 374 -13.06 -13.41 -13.65
CA LEU A 374 -13.02 -14.85 -13.36
C LEU A 374 -14.28 -15.31 -12.62
N CYS A 375 -14.71 -14.59 -11.59
CA CYS A 375 -15.98 -14.83 -10.90
C CYS A 375 -17.16 -14.76 -11.87
N TRP A 376 -17.23 -13.75 -12.73
CA TRP A 376 -18.31 -13.58 -13.69
C TRP A 376 -18.44 -14.76 -14.67
N THR A 377 -17.32 -15.27 -15.19
CA THR A 377 -17.32 -16.43 -16.10
C THR A 377 -17.82 -17.72 -15.45
N LYS A 378 -17.85 -17.78 -14.11
CA LYS A 378 -18.29 -18.94 -13.34
C LYS A 378 -19.70 -18.79 -12.76
N PHE A 379 -20.41 -17.69 -13.05
CA PHE A 379 -21.81 -17.49 -12.62
C PHE A 379 -22.76 -18.54 -13.22
N GLY A 380 -23.78 -18.92 -12.47
CA GLY A 380 -24.76 -19.95 -12.85
C GLY A 380 -24.33 -21.37 -12.53
N ARG A 381 -23.16 -21.58 -11.90
CA ARG A 381 -22.66 -22.89 -11.47
C ARG A 381 -23.06 -23.25 -10.02
N GLY A 382 -24.07 -22.58 -9.46
CA GLY A 382 -24.68 -22.96 -8.19
C GLY A 382 -24.02 -22.42 -6.92
N LEU A 383 -23.10 -21.44 -6.99
CA LEU A 383 -22.53 -20.80 -5.80
C LEU A 383 -23.61 -20.06 -5.01
N GLY A 384 -24.50 -19.34 -5.70
CA GLY A 384 -25.61 -18.63 -5.08
C GLY A 384 -26.56 -19.55 -4.32
N GLU A 385 -26.85 -20.74 -4.88
CA GLU A 385 -27.70 -21.73 -4.22
C GLU A 385 -26.99 -22.36 -3.02
N PHE A 386 -25.71 -22.70 -3.15
CA PHE A 386 -24.89 -23.19 -2.04
C PHE A 386 -24.87 -22.20 -0.86
N LEU A 387 -24.61 -20.92 -1.13
CA LEU A 387 -24.60 -19.87 -0.11
C LEU A 387 -25.98 -19.63 0.53
N ARG A 388 -27.06 -19.84 -0.24
CA ARG A 388 -28.43 -19.74 0.28
C ARG A 388 -28.76 -20.90 1.21
N ILE A 389 -28.38 -22.13 0.84
CA ILE A 389 -28.53 -23.32 1.67
C ILE A 389 -27.70 -23.15 2.96
N GLU A 390 -26.45 -22.71 2.84
CA GLU A 390 -25.58 -22.46 4.00
C GLU A 390 -26.19 -21.42 4.96
N ALA A 391 -26.73 -20.32 4.43
CA ALA A 391 -27.41 -19.31 5.24
C ALA A 391 -28.67 -19.86 5.94
N ALA A 392 -29.47 -20.67 5.24
CA ALA A 392 -30.66 -21.30 5.81
C ALA A 392 -30.31 -22.35 6.89
N LEU A 393 -29.24 -23.11 6.69
CA LEU A 393 -28.75 -24.07 7.69
C LEU A 393 -28.18 -23.37 8.94
N ALA A 394 -27.53 -22.22 8.75
CA ALA A 394 -27.03 -21.41 9.85
C ALA A 394 -28.17 -20.80 10.69
N ASP A 395 -29.24 -20.35 10.06
CA ASP A 395 -30.43 -19.78 10.72
C ASP A 395 -31.23 -20.84 11.51
N ALA A 396 -31.21 -22.09 11.06
CA ALA A 396 -31.91 -23.20 11.70
C ALA A 396 -31.12 -23.88 12.84
N ASP A 397 -29.99 -23.31 13.30
CA ASP A 397 -29.16 -23.83 14.41
C ASP A 397 -28.79 -25.32 14.28
N PHE A 398 -28.68 -25.85 13.07
CA PHE A 398 -28.27 -27.24 12.86
C PHE A 398 -26.82 -27.43 13.35
N SER A 399 -26.70 -28.01 14.54
CA SER A 399 -25.45 -28.50 15.13
C SER A 399 -24.97 -29.73 14.36
N PRO A 400 -23.85 -29.69 13.62
CA PRO A 400 -23.34 -30.82 12.85
C PRO A 400 -22.85 -31.99 13.71
N ALA A 401 -22.89 -31.87 15.04
CA ALA A 401 -22.39 -32.87 15.98
C ALA A 401 -23.10 -34.23 15.91
N LEU A 402 -24.27 -34.33 15.27
CA LEU A 402 -25.03 -35.58 15.19
C LEU A 402 -24.64 -36.52 14.03
N PHE A 403 -23.77 -36.07 13.10
CA PHE A 403 -23.38 -36.87 11.93
C PHE A 403 -21.89 -37.26 11.90
N SER A 404 -21.22 -37.31 13.05
CA SER A 404 -19.87 -37.89 13.17
C SER A 404 -19.91 -39.39 12.87
N ASN A 405 -19.97 -39.74 11.58
CA ASN A 405 -19.76 -41.08 11.10
C ASN A 405 -18.31 -41.47 11.40
N LYS A 406 -18.19 -42.53 12.19
CA LYS A 406 -16.97 -43.10 12.77
C LYS A 406 -16.06 -43.80 11.74
N MET A 407 -15.97 -43.29 10.52
CA MET A 407 -15.26 -43.94 9.41
C MET A 407 -13.91 -43.27 9.11
N GLU A 408 -12.86 -43.98 9.55
CA GLU A 408 -11.52 -44.13 8.94
C GLU A 408 -10.55 -42.93 8.92
N ALA A 409 -9.70 -42.90 9.95
CA ALA A 409 -8.52 -42.03 10.12
C ALA A 409 -7.28 -42.44 9.26
N GLY A 410 -7.48 -42.84 7.99
CA GLY A 410 -6.46 -43.57 7.23
C GLY A 410 -5.52 -42.79 6.29
N SER A 411 -5.82 -41.57 5.82
CA SER A 411 -5.12 -41.05 4.62
C SER A 411 -5.03 -39.51 4.48
N GLU A 412 -4.39 -38.82 5.42
CA GLU A 412 -4.31 -37.34 5.41
C GLU A 412 -3.14 -36.74 4.60
N LYS A 413 -2.16 -37.52 4.11
CA LYS A 413 -0.91 -36.95 3.53
C LYS A 413 -0.94 -36.67 2.01
N GLN A 414 -2.01 -36.97 1.27
CA GLN A 414 -1.99 -36.93 -0.20
C GLN A 414 -2.66 -35.71 -0.86
N ASP A 415 -3.30 -34.80 -0.10
CA ASP A 415 -4.21 -33.80 -0.68
C ASP A 415 -3.56 -32.49 -1.19
N LEU A 416 -2.35 -32.12 -0.74
CA LEU A 416 -1.79 -30.82 -1.12
C LEU A 416 -1.25 -30.76 -2.56
N SER A 417 -0.82 -31.88 -3.16
CA SER A 417 -0.26 -31.92 -4.52
C SER A 417 -1.33 -32.06 -5.62
N ARG A 418 -2.52 -32.61 -5.30
CA ARG A 418 -3.67 -32.65 -6.23
C ARG A 418 -4.36 -31.29 -6.42
N PHE A 419 -4.07 -30.31 -5.56
CA PHE A 419 -4.75 -29.02 -5.55
C PHE A 419 -4.52 -28.15 -6.78
N SER A 420 -3.34 -28.21 -7.41
CA SER A 420 -3.02 -27.38 -8.58
C SER A 420 -3.59 -27.93 -9.89
N SER A 421 -3.98 -29.21 -9.95
CA SER A 421 -4.52 -29.82 -11.18
C SER A 421 -6.05 -29.89 -11.20
N MET A 422 -6.73 -29.44 -10.14
CA MET A 422 -8.16 -29.71 -9.93
C MET A 422 -9.10 -28.59 -10.42
N CYS A 423 -8.61 -27.34 -10.59
CA CYS A 423 -9.40 -26.27 -11.22
C CYS A 423 -9.21 -26.21 -12.75
N SER A 424 -8.27 -26.98 -13.32
CA SER A 424 -8.26 -27.29 -14.75
C SER A 424 -9.34 -28.34 -15.03
N GLU A 425 -10.44 -27.94 -15.66
CA GLU A 425 -11.49 -28.87 -16.11
C GLU A 425 -10.86 -30.00 -16.92
N PRO A 426 -10.94 -31.28 -16.49
CA PRO A 426 -10.71 -32.36 -17.41
C PRO A 426 -11.84 -32.29 -18.45
N SER A 427 -11.48 -32.08 -19.72
CA SER A 427 -12.39 -32.21 -20.86
C SER A 427 -12.81 -33.67 -20.99
N SER A 428 -13.68 -34.15 -20.11
CA SER A 428 -14.31 -35.45 -20.26
C SER A 428 -15.50 -35.29 -21.19
N LYS A 429 -15.43 -35.95 -22.35
CA LYS A 429 -16.58 -36.19 -23.22
C LYS A 429 -17.60 -36.99 -22.40
N ILE A 430 -18.62 -36.32 -21.88
CA ILE A 430 -19.81 -37.00 -21.37
C ILE A 430 -20.52 -37.59 -22.60
N THR A 431 -20.26 -38.86 -22.91
CA THR A 431 -21.14 -39.65 -23.75
C THR A 431 -22.45 -39.85 -22.98
N SER A 432 -23.40 -38.95 -23.21
CA SER A 432 -24.80 -39.14 -22.84
C SER A 432 -25.30 -40.37 -23.59
N ARG A 433 -25.41 -41.50 -22.90
CA ARG A 433 -26.18 -42.65 -23.38
C ARG A 433 -27.63 -42.30 -23.10
N LYS A 434 -28.38 -42.01 -24.15
CA LYS A 434 -29.81 -41.73 -24.09
C LYS A 434 -30.51 -43.06 -23.86
N ASP A 435 -31.09 -43.27 -22.68
CA ASP A 435 -31.96 -44.41 -22.45
C ASP A 435 -33.30 -44.12 -23.16
N ASP A 436 -33.53 -44.79 -24.28
CA ASP A 436 -34.73 -44.68 -25.12
C ASP A 436 -35.97 -45.39 -24.51
N SER A 437 -36.08 -45.44 -23.18
CA SER A 437 -37.19 -46.07 -22.46
C SER A 437 -38.05 -45.04 -21.72
N TRP A 438 -38.55 -44.04 -22.44
CA TRP A 438 -39.54 -43.11 -21.92
C TRP A 438 -40.89 -43.38 -22.59
N ASP A 439 -41.83 -43.96 -21.83
CA ASP A 439 -43.19 -44.24 -22.26
C ASP A 439 -44.06 -42.99 -22.01
N PRO A 440 -44.60 -42.33 -23.06
CA PRO A 440 -45.29 -41.05 -22.94
C PRO A 440 -46.66 -41.09 -22.24
N PHE A 441 -47.09 -42.23 -21.71
CA PHE A 441 -48.43 -42.40 -21.10
C PHE A 441 -48.46 -42.47 -19.57
N GLN A 442 -47.33 -42.30 -18.86
CA GLN A 442 -47.33 -42.21 -17.39
C GLN A 442 -47.37 -40.75 -16.92
N VAL A 443 -48.58 -40.22 -16.73
CA VAL A 443 -48.82 -38.79 -16.44
C VAL A 443 -48.84 -38.45 -14.93
N ASP A 444 -48.61 -39.40 -14.01
CA ASP A 444 -48.90 -39.17 -12.58
C ASP A 444 -47.79 -39.55 -11.57
N GLN A 445 -46.52 -39.61 -11.99
CA GLN A 445 -45.40 -39.80 -11.05
C GLN A 445 -44.36 -38.69 -11.15
N SER A 446 -44.10 -38.04 -10.01
CA SER A 446 -42.97 -37.15 -9.82
C SER A 446 -41.67 -37.86 -10.19
N PRO A 447 -40.77 -37.25 -11.00
CA PRO A 447 -39.56 -37.92 -11.44
C PRO A 447 -38.66 -38.25 -10.24
N VAL A 448 -38.58 -39.54 -9.91
CA VAL A 448 -37.62 -40.07 -8.94
C VAL A 448 -36.28 -40.17 -9.64
N ILE A 449 -35.39 -39.21 -9.37
CA ILE A 449 -34.00 -39.28 -9.84
C ILE A 449 -33.27 -40.31 -8.96
N VAL A 450 -33.23 -41.56 -9.40
CA VAL A 450 -32.40 -42.60 -8.76
C VAL A 450 -30.97 -42.43 -9.25
N ILE A 451 -30.09 -41.88 -8.41
CA ILE A 451 -28.65 -41.87 -8.65
C ILE A 451 -28.10 -43.23 -8.21
N SER A 452 -27.99 -44.18 -9.13
CA SER A 452 -27.26 -45.42 -8.89
C SER A 452 -25.76 -45.17 -9.05
N VAL A 453 -25.02 -45.17 -7.94
CA VAL A 453 -23.55 -45.19 -7.98
C VAL A 453 -23.13 -46.63 -8.25
N GLN A 454 -22.90 -46.95 -9.53
CA GLN A 454 -22.40 -48.25 -9.94
C GLN A 454 -20.95 -48.39 -9.50
N LYS A 455 -20.73 -49.15 -8.42
CA LYS A 455 -19.41 -49.47 -7.90
C LYS A 455 -18.86 -50.61 -8.75
N ASP A 456 -17.89 -50.34 -9.61
CA ASP A 456 -17.18 -51.37 -10.36
C ASP A 456 -16.48 -52.32 -9.38
N VAL A 457 -17.11 -53.48 -9.15
CA VAL A 457 -16.50 -54.60 -8.44
C VAL A 457 -15.59 -55.30 -9.44
N SER A 458 -14.31 -54.96 -9.41
CA SER A 458 -13.27 -55.69 -10.13
C SER A 458 -13.15 -57.10 -9.55
N VAL A 459 -13.66 -58.09 -10.28
CA VAL A 459 -13.50 -59.51 -10.01
C VAL A 459 -12.03 -59.89 -10.23
N LEU A 460 -11.37 -60.35 -9.17
CA LEU A 460 -10.04 -60.97 -9.25
C LEU A 460 -10.15 -62.33 -9.97
N PRO A 461 -9.28 -62.65 -10.93
CA PRO A 461 -9.18 -63.99 -11.49
C PRO A 461 -8.53 -64.95 -10.48
N ARG A 462 -9.06 -66.18 -10.40
CA ARG A 462 -8.54 -67.30 -9.60
C ARG A 462 -7.21 -67.82 -10.11
#